data_AF-A0A017HTB0-F1
#
_entry.id   AF-A0A017HTB0-F1
#
_cell.length_a   1.000
_cell.length_b   1.000
_cell.length_c   1.000
_cell.angle_alpha   90.00
_cell.angle_beta   90.00
_cell.angle_gamma   90.00
#
_symmetry.space_group_name_H-M   'P 1'
#
loop_
_entity.id
_entity.type
_entity.pdbx_description
1 polymer ?
#
loop_
_entity_poly.entity_id
_entity_poly.type
_entity_poly.pdbx_seq_one_letter_code
_entity_poly.pdbx_strand_id
1 'polypeptide(L)'
;MAQMVLLLEKRGAGAAHAVAGGSVIVSQPRLWQAFTEGLAELTADRLTPHLFTGSPVEGACRLARVLTSPQSCVRGGVASGAGQTVTPGRTNL
;
A
#
# COMPACT_ATOMS: atom_id res chain seq x y z
N MET A 1 -14.50 -13.59 -2.79
CA MET A 1 -13.63 -12.53 -2.21
C MET A 1 -13.42 -11.36 -3.17
N ALA A 2 -13.19 -11.59 -4.46
CA ALA A 2 -12.90 -10.53 -5.44
C ALA A 2 -14.01 -9.45 -5.61
N GLN A 3 -15.29 -9.77 -5.35
CA GLN A 3 -16.39 -8.79 -5.40
C GLN A 3 -16.25 -7.61 -4.42
N MET A 4 -15.50 -7.76 -3.33
CA MET A 4 -15.22 -6.64 -2.42
C MET A 4 -14.39 -5.55 -3.11
N VAL A 5 -13.46 -5.95 -3.98
CA VAL A 5 -12.58 -5.02 -4.70
C VAL A 5 -13.38 -4.16 -5.67
N LEU A 6 -14.34 -4.75 -6.38
CA LEU A 6 -15.28 -3.99 -7.22
C LEU A 6 -16.08 -2.96 -6.44
N LEU A 7 -16.47 -3.29 -5.21
CA LEU A 7 -17.28 -2.41 -4.37
C LEU A 7 -16.47 -1.21 -3.88
N LEU A 8 -15.16 -1.39 -3.66
CA LEU A 8 -14.23 -0.31 -3.33
C LEU A 8 -13.88 0.54 -4.56
N GLU A 9 -13.67 -0.08 -5.73
CA GLU A 9 -13.50 0.63 -7.00
C GLU A 9 -14.70 1.53 -7.33
N LYS A 10 -15.93 1.01 -7.18
CA LYS A 10 -17.16 1.78 -7.36
C LYS A 10 -17.29 2.96 -6.39
N ARG A 11 -16.61 2.91 -5.24
CA ARG A 11 -16.55 4.00 -4.26
C ARG A 11 -15.40 4.98 -4.53
N GLY A 12 -14.69 4.83 -5.65
CA GLY A 12 -13.62 5.74 -6.06
C GLY A 12 -12.28 5.48 -5.37
N ALA A 13 -12.04 4.26 -4.86
CA ALA A 13 -10.77 3.94 -4.21
C ALA A 13 -9.55 4.10 -5.15
N GLY A 14 -9.73 3.91 -6.46
CA GLY A 14 -8.66 4.08 -7.46
C GLY A 14 -7.43 3.21 -7.17
N ALA A 15 -7.65 2.01 -6.65
CA ALA A 15 -6.56 1.18 -6.15
C ALA A 15 -5.88 0.46 -7.32
N ALA A 16 -4.54 0.49 -7.34
CA ALA A 16 -3.75 -0.28 -8.30
C ALA A 16 -3.32 -1.65 -7.74
N HIS A 17 -3.42 -1.84 -6.43
CA HIS A 17 -2.92 -3.02 -5.73
C HIS A 17 -3.96 -3.60 -4.76
N ALA A 18 -4.08 -4.92 -4.75
CA ALA A 18 -4.87 -5.67 -3.77
C ALA A 18 -3.94 -6.58 -2.98
N VAL A 19 -3.85 -6.40 -1.67
CA VAL A 19 -3.05 -7.25 -0.79
C VAL A 19 -3.98 -8.19 -0.04
N ALA A 20 -3.76 -9.50 -0.17
CA ALA A 20 -4.46 -10.51 0.60
C ALA A 20 -3.50 -11.15 1.60
N GLY A 21 -3.94 -11.32 2.84
CA GLY A 21 -3.17 -11.94 3.90
C GLY A 21 -4.08 -12.75 4.83
N GLY A 22 -3.46 -13.62 5.62
CA GLY A 22 -4.16 -14.52 6.55
C GLY A 22 -3.77 -15.98 6.34
N SER A 23 -3.82 -16.76 7.42
CA SER A 23 -3.33 -18.15 7.42
C SER A 23 -4.00 -19.03 6.37
N VAL A 24 -5.29 -18.82 6.09
CA VAL A 24 -6.06 -19.62 5.14
C VAL A 24 -5.61 -19.40 3.70
N ILE A 25 -5.48 -18.14 3.24
CA ILE A 25 -5.09 -17.86 1.85
C ILE A 25 -3.60 -18.16 1.59
N VAL A 26 -2.76 -18.03 2.62
CA VAL A 26 -1.33 -18.38 2.55
C VAL A 26 -1.13 -19.90 2.48
N SER A 27 -1.91 -20.67 3.24
CA SER A 27 -1.77 -22.14 3.30
C SER A 27 -2.40 -22.89 2.12
N GLN A 28 -3.18 -22.21 1.27
CA GLN A 28 -3.95 -22.83 0.20
C GLN A 28 -3.63 -22.20 -1.17
N PRO A 29 -2.66 -22.75 -1.92
CA PRO A 29 -2.27 -22.21 -3.23
C PRO A 29 -3.43 -22.12 -4.23
N ARG A 30 -4.35 -23.11 -4.21
CA ARG A 30 -5.54 -23.10 -5.07
C ARG A 30 -6.50 -21.94 -4.75
N LEU A 31 -6.59 -21.55 -3.48
CA LEU A 31 -7.42 -20.42 -3.07
C LEU A 31 -6.81 -19.09 -3.54
N TRP A 32 -5.48 -18.96 -3.43
CA TRP A 32 -4.76 -17.82 -3.99
C TRP A 32 -4.97 -17.71 -5.51
N GLN A 33 -4.83 -18.82 -6.24
CA GLN A 33 -5.06 -18.85 -7.69
C GLN A 33 -6.48 -18.42 -8.07
N ALA A 34 -7.51 -19.01 -7.44
CA ALA A 34 -8.89 -18.63 -7.70
C ALA A 34 -9.18 -17.15 -7.37
N PHE A 35 -8.50 -16.60 -6.36
CA PHE A 35 -8.58 -15.18 -6.03
C PHE A 35 -7.96 -14.31 -7.13
N THR A 36 -6.76 -14.64 -7.62
CA THR A 36 -6.07 -13.87 -8.66
C THR A 36 -6.81 -13.91 -9.99
N GLU A 37 -7.34 -15.06 -10.37
CA GLU A 37 -8.13 -15.24 -11.61
C GLU A 37 -9.42 -14.41 -11.53
N GLY A 38 -10.18 -14.56 -10.44
CA GLY A 38 -11.40 -13.76 -10.24
C GLY A 38 -11.13 -12.25 -10.12
N LEU A 39 -9.95 -11.83 -9.66
CA LEU A 39 -9.58 -10.41 -9.64
C LEU A 39 -9.27 -9.89 -11.05
N ALA A 40 -8.51 -10.64 -11.84
CA ALA A 40 -8.19 -10.30 -13.22
C ALA A 40 -9.47 -10.11 -14.06
N GLU A 41 -10.41 -11.06 -13.97
CA GLU A 41 -11.69 -11.01 -14.68
C GLU A 41 -12.52 -9.78 -14.31
N LEU A 42 -12.62 -9.46 -13.01
CA LEU A 42 -13.47 -8.38 -12.53
C LEU A 42 -12.87 -6.99 -12.76
N THR A 43 -11.54 -6.89 -12.86
CA THR A 43 -10.84 -5.60 -12.93
C THR A 43 -10.19 -5.33 -14.28
N ALA A 44 -10.28 -6.28 -15.22
CA ALA A 44 -9.60 -6.24 -16.52
C ALA A 44 -8.08 -5.98 -16.35
N ASP A 45 -7.44 -6.75 -15.46
CA ASP A 45 -6.01 -6.67 -15.11
C ASP A 45 -5.52 -5.31 -14.58
N ARG A 46 -6.42 -4.37 -14.27
CA ARG A 46 -6.05 -3.06 -13.71
C ARG A 46 -5.48 -3.13 -12.31
N LEU A 47 -5.69 -4.22 -11.59
CA LEU A 47 -5.32 -4.40 -10.20
C LEU A 47 -4.30 -5.53 -10.05
N THR A 48 -3.13 -5.21 -9.51
CA THR A 48 -2.09 -6.21 -9.23
C THR A 48 -2.33 -6.87 -7.86
N PRO A 49 -2.54 -8.19 -7.81
CA PRO A 49 -2.69 -8.91 -6.54
C PRO A 49 -1.33 -9.20 -5.90
N HIS A 50 -1.26 -9.08 -4.56
CA HIS A 50 -0.11 -9.45 -3.74
C HIS A 50 -0.53 -10.38 -2.61
N LEU A 51 0.20 -11.48 -2.42
CA LEU A 51 0.02 -12.37 -1.28
C LEU A 51 0.98 -11.98 -0.17
N PHE A 52 0.44 -11.55 0.98
CA PHE A 52 1.23 -11.26 2.16
C PHE A 52 1.33 -12.52 3.04
N THR A 53 2.55 -13.04 3.17
CA THR A 53 2.87 -14.24 3.97
C THR A 53 3.47 -13.91 5.34
N GLY A 54 3.69 -12.63 5.63
CA GLY A 54 4.21 -12.18 6.92
C GLY A 54 3.21 -12.40 8.06
N SER A 55 3.71 -12.35 9.30
CA SER A 55 2.84 -12.44 10.46
C SER A 55 1.99 -11.16 10.58
N PRO A 56 0.64 -11.26 10.63
CA PRO A 56 -0.24 -10.08 10.77
C PRO A 56 0.10 -9.22 12.00
N VAL A 57 0.72 -9.84 13.01
CA VAL A 57 1.12 -9.18 14.26
C VAL A 57 2.18 -8.11 14.04
N GLU A 58 2.99 -8.20 12.99
CA GLU A 58 4.08 -7.26 12.73
C GLU A 58 3.57 -5.84 12.46
N GLY A 59 2.47 -5.74 11.70
CA GLY A 59 1.79 -4.46 11.43
C GLY A 59 1.21 -3.84 12.70
N ALA A 60 0.56 -4.65 13.54
CA ALA A 60 0.03 -4.20 14.83
C ALA A 60 1.16 -3.75 15.78
N CYS A 61 2.27 -4.50 15.86
CA CYS A 61 3.43 -4.11 16.67
C CYS A 61 4.11 -2.84 16.15
N ARG A 62 4.14 -2.61 14.82
CA ARG A 62 4.68 -1.39 14.24
C ARG A 62 3.77 -0.19 14.53
N LEU A 63 2.45 -0.36 14.35
CA LEU A 63 1.46 0.67 14.69
C LEU A 63 1.49 1.01 16.18
N ALA A 64 1.50 0.00 17.05
CA ALA A 64 1.63 0.19 18.48
C ALA A 64 2.89 1.00 18.80
N ARG A 65 4.06 0.63 18.23
CA ARG A 65 5.31 1.39 18.40
C ARG A 65 5.20 2.85 17.94
N VAL A 66 4.57 3.13 16.81
CA VAL A 66 4.37 4.52 16.33
C VAL A 66 3.44 5.30 17.26
N LEU A 67 2.36 4.67 17.75
CA LEU A 67 1.35 5.31 18.59
C LEU A 67 1.78 5.46 20.06
N THR A 68 2.65 4.57 20.56
CA THR A 68 3.19 4.61 21.94
C THR A 68 4.55 5.28 22.04
N SER A 69 5.22 5.62 20.92
CA SER A 69 6.42 6.45 20.95
C SER A 69 6.04 7.88 21.34
N PRO A 70 6.48 8.38 22.51
CA PRO A 70 6.15 9.72 22.94
C PRO A 70 7.12 10.70 22.28
N GLN A 71 6.87 11.07 21.02
CA GLN A 71 7.36 12.26 20.29
C GLN A 71 7.00 12.11 18.79
N SER A 72 6.46 13.09 18.07
CA SER A 72 6.11 14.48 18.34
C SER A 72 5.09 14.94 17.29
N CYS A 73 4.31 15.97 17.58
CA CYS A 73 3.49 16.66 16.61
C CYS A 73 4.25 16.94 15.30
N VAL A 74 3.77 16.39 14.18
CA VAL A 74 3.98 16.98 12.86
C VAL A 74 2.62 17.46 12.41
N ARG A 75 2.36 18.77 12.59
CA ARG A 75 1.33 19.44 11.79
C ARG A 75 1.77 19.30 10.33
N GLY A 76 0.97 18.59 9.53
CA GLY A 76 1.15 18.55 8.09
C GLY A 76 1.08 19.96 7.52
N GLY A 77 2.24 20.57 7.31
CA GLY A 77 2.39 21.72 6.43
C GLY A 77 2.56 21.18 5.02
N VAL A 78 1.57 21.43 4.16
CA VAL A 78 1.73 21.33 2.71
C VAL A 78 2.74 22.41 2.27
N ALA A 79 4.02 22.04 2.17
CA ALA A 79 5.01 22.87 1.50
C ALA A 79 4.73 22.78 -0.01
N SER A 80 3.88 23.70 -0.48
CA SER A 80 3.75 24.08 -1.88
C SER A 80 5.11 24.50 -2.43
N GLY A 81 5.44 24.00 -3.62
CA GLY A 81 6.73 24.22 -4.26
C GLY A 81 7.05 25.68 -4.49
N ALA A 82 8.28 26.06 -4.15
CA ALA A 82 8.95 27.22 -4.71
C ALA A 82 10.40 26.80 -4.98
N GLY A 83 10.80 26.90 -6.25
CA GLY A 83 12.02 26.31 -6.80
C GLY A 83 13.30 26.80 -6.14
N GLN A 84 14.28 25.90 -6.07
CA GLN A 84 15.68 26.26 -5.88
C GLN A 84 16.40 26.03 -7.20
N THR A 85 16.74 27.14 -7.86
CA THR A 85 17.69 27.21 -8.95
C THR A 85 19.09 26.87 -8.42
N VAL A 86 19.65 25.77 -8.89
CA VAL A 86 21.06 25.40 -8.68
C VAL A 86 21.94 26.44 -9.36
N THR A 87 22.79 27.13 -8.58
CA THR A 87 23.86 28.00 -9.09
C THR A 87 25.15 27.18 -9.16
N PRO A 88 25.83 27.06 -10.33
CA PRO A 88 27.03 26.24 -10.44
C PRO A 88 28.25 26.92 -9.80
N GLY A 89 29.19 26.05 -9.39
CA GLY A 89 30.30 26.32 -8.48
C GLY A 89 31.23 27.46 -8.88
N ARG A 90 31.68 28.18 -7.84
CA ARG A 90 32.80 29.10 -7.90
C ARG A 90 34.03 28.39 -7.32
N THR A 91 34.85 27.82 -8.20
CA THR A 91 36.22 27.39 -7.87
C THR A 91 37.08 28.65 -7.79
N ASN A 92 37.77 28.89 -6.69
CA ASN A 92 38.85 29.87 -6.67
C ASN A 92 40.12 29.23 -6.10
N LEU A 93 41.19 29.43 -6.85
CA LEU A 93 42.59 29.20 -6.48
C LEU A 93 43.00 30.13 -5.33
#